data_AF-A0A971VJY7-F1
#
_entry.id   AF-A0A971VJY7-F1
#
_cell.length_a   1.000
_cell.length_b   1.000
_cell.length_c   1.000
_cell.angle_alpha   90.00
_cell.angle_beta   90.00
_cell.angle_gamma   90.00
#
_symmetry.space_group_name_H-M   'P 1'
#
loop_
_entity.id
_entity.type
_entity.pdbx_description
1 polymer ?
#
loop_
_entity_poly.entity_id
_entity_poly.type
_entity_poly.pdbx_seq_one_letter_code
_entity_poly.pdbx_strand_id
1 'polypeptide(L)'
;MITLATVKTLLNITTTDYDAQLTLLMPMVENDVRRILNNQFNEKVDCTFENGSTTISNIWNLRSKLTNPVEIGRVLEHPSIPEETYITAYDEENGIATISQATTGEGDYVISSINYGMFIPIAKMAGFKLNGMSRQVCDGEIASKTIGPVSVSYVQHVDKRWGYPMDILRDLGTPIQRVG
;
A
#
# COMPACT_ATOMS: atom_id res chain seq x y z
N MET A 1 -6.54 1.91 1.01
CA MET A 1 -5.37 1.00 1.01
C MET A 1 -5.56 -0.08 -0.06
N ILE A 2 -4.60 -1.00 -0.24
CA ILE A 2 -4.61 -2.00 -1.32
C ILE A 2 -5.75 -3.01 -1.15
N THR A 3 -6.37 -3.41 -2.25
CA THR A 3 -7.50 -4.35 -2.30
C THR A 3 -7.04 -5.79 -2.35
N LEU A 4 -7.94 -6.71 -1.94
CA LEU A 4 -7.72 -8.15 -2.06
C LEU A 4 -7.45 -8.57 -3.51
N ALA A 5 -8.20 -8.00 -4.47
CA ALA A 5 -8.05 -8.31 -5.88
C ALA A 5 -6.66 -7.94 -6.42
N THR A 6 -6.15 -6.77 -6.04
CA THR A 6 -4.81 -6.33 -6.42
C THR A 6 -3.72 -7.15 -5.74
N VAL A 7 -3.88 -7.50 -4.46
CA VAL A 7 -2.96 -8.43 -3.77
C VAL A 7 -2.89 -9.77 -4.50
N LYS A 8 -4.04 -10.36 -4.87
CA LYS A 8 -4.09 -11.63 -5.62
C LYS A 8 -3.40 -11.51 -6.97
N THR A 9 -3.66 -10.42 -7.70
CA THR A 9 -3.01 -10.14 -8.99
C THR A 9 -1.49 -10.06 -8.85
N LEU A 10 -0.99 -9.28 -7.89
CA LEU A 10 0.44 -9.08 -7.65
C LEU A 10 1.16 -10.34 -7.14
N LEU A 11 0.47 -11.18 -6.39
CA LEU A 11 0.96 -12.48 -5.93
C LEU A 11 0.73 -13.61 -6.93
N ASN A 12 0.11 -13.32 -8.08
CA ASN A 12 -0.27 -14.32 -9.10
C ASN A 12 -1.11 -15.49 -8.51
N ILE A 13 -2.04 -15.17 -7.61
CA ILE A 13 -2.99 -16.11 -7.01
C ILE A 13 -4.29 -16.05 -7.82
N THR A 14 -4.58 -17.11 -8.56
CA THR A 14 -5.78 -17.21 -9.41
C THR A 14 -6.93 -17.97 -8.77
N THR A 15 -6.67 -18.71 -7.68
CA THR A 15 -7.70 -19.46 -6.95
C THR A 15 -8.36 -18.59 -5.87
N THR A 16 -9.47 -19.08 -5.31
CA THR A 16 -10.22 -18.42 -4.23
C THR A 16 -9.94 -19.02 -2.85
N ASP A 17 -9.10 -20.07 -2.78
CA ASP A 17 -8.86 -20.84 -1.56
C ASP A 17 -8.25 -20.01 -0.42
N TYR A 18 -7.56 -18.93 -0.79
CA TYR A 18 -6.85 -18.05 0.14
C TYR A 18 -7.62 -16.76 0.47
N ASP A 19 -8.81 -16.53 -0.12
CA ASP A 19 -9.50 -15.24 -0.03
C ASP A 19 -9.90 -14.90 1.41
N ALA A 20 -10.40 -15.88 2.16
CA ALA A 20 -10.75 -15.70 3.56
C ALA A 20 -9.52 -15.38 4.43
N GLN A 21 -8.40 -16.07 4.20
CA GLN A 21 -7.16 -15.85 4.94
C GLN A 21 -6.54 -14.49 4.60
N LEU A 22 -6.51 -14.12 3.31
CA LEU A 22 -6.02 -12.83 2.86
C LEU A 22 -6.89 -11.68 3.38
N THR A 23 -8.22 -11.85 3.42
CA THR A 23 -9.14 -10.87 3.99
C THR A 23 -8.84 -10.60 5.47
N LEU A 24 -8.50 -11.63 6.24
CA LEU A 24 -8.08 -11.49 7.63
C LEU A 24 -6.69 -10.85 7.78
N LEU A 25 -5.78 -11.15 6.85
CA LEU A 25 -4.40 -10.67 6.89
C LEU A 25 -4.24 -9.23 6.46
N MET A 26 -5.05 -8.74 5.53
CA MET A 26 -4.99 -7.36 5.01
C MET A 26 -4.95 -6.32 6.14
N PRO A 27 -5.91 -6.23 7.06
CA PRO A 27 -5.86 -5.22 8.13
C PRO A 27 -4.64 -5.36 9.05
N MET A 28 -4.09 -6.58 9.21
CA MET A 28 -2.86 -6.79 9.98
C MET A 28 -1.64 -6.24 9.24
N VAL A 29 -1.54 -6.50 7.94
CA VAL A 29 -0.46 -5.98 7.08
C VAL A 29 -0.54 -4.47 6.98
N GLU A 30 -1.74 -3.91 6.86
CA GLU A 30 -1.96 -2.46 6.85
C GLU A 30 -1.47 -1.79 8.13
N ASN A 31 -1.77 -2.37 9.29
CA ASN A 31 -1.27 -1.89 10.58
C ASN A 31 0.26 -2.02 10.69
N ASP A 32 0.83 -3.13 10.20
CA ASP A 32 2.28 -3.28 10.13
C ASP A 32 2.94 -2.21 9.25
N VAL A 33 2.36 -1.88 8.09
CA VAL A 33 2.84 -0.81 7.21
C VAL A 33 2.80 0.54 7.93
N ARG A 34 1.69 0.87 8.61
CA ARG A 34 1.57 2.10 9.42
C ARG A 34 2.63 2.18 10.51
N ARG A 35 2.90 1.05 11.19
CA ARG A 35 3.93 0.94 12.23
C ARG A 35 5.35 1.08 11.67
N ILE A 36 5.63 0.44 10.53
CA ILE A 36 6.93 0.44 9.87
C ILE A 36 7.28 1.82 9.31
N LEU A 37 6.32 2.47 8.65
CA LEU A 37 6.47 3.81 8.09
C LEU A 37 6.27 4.93 9.12
N ASN A 38 5.92 4.57 10.36
CA ASN A 38 5.59 5.49 11.44
C ASN A 38 4.59 6.56 11.01
N ASN A 39 3.54 6.14 10.31
CA ASN A 39 2.57 7.02 9.67
C ASN A 39 1.17 6.44 9.75
N GLN A 40 0.22 7.25 10.22
CA GLN A 40 -1.16 6.83 10.43
C GLN A 40 -2.06 7.01 9.21
N PHE A 41 -1.58 7.59 8.08
CA PHE A 41 -2.35 7.78 6.83
C PHE A 41 -3.82 8.18 7.03
N ASN A 42 -4.05 9.14 7.92
CA ASN A 42 -5.37 9.65 8.30
C ASN A 42 -5.47 11.17 8.13
N GLU A 43 -4.46 11.76 7.50
CA GLU A 43 -4.36 13.19 7.24
C GLU A 43 -5.31 13.55 6.10
N LYS A 44 -6.27 14.42 6.39
CA LYS A 44 -7.20 14.96 5.41
C LYS A 44 -6.56 16.16 4.72
N VAL A 45 -6.68 16.18 3.40
CA VAL A 45 -6.29 17.31 2.55
C VAL A 45 -7.57 17.87 1.95
N ASP A 46 -7.83 19.14 2.25
CA ASP A 46 -8.97 19.86 1.68
C ASP A 46 -8.78 19.97 0.15
N CYS A 47 -9.85 19.74 -0.59
CA CYS A 47 -9.85 19.79 -2.04
C CYS A 47 -11.29 19.93 -2.55
N THR A 48 -11.50 19.89 -3.86
CA THR A 48 -12.84 19.87 -4.45
C THR A 48 -12.84 19.00 -5.69
N PHE A 49 -13.81 18.10 -5.81
CA PHE A 49 -14.04 17.31 -7.01
C PHE A 49 -15.52 17.00 -7.20
N GLU A 50 -15.93 16.87 -8.46
CA GLU A 50 -17.29 16.56 -8.87
C GLU A 50 -17.40 15.09 -9.29
N ASN A 51 -18.63 14.58 -9.39
CA ASN A 51 -18.89 13.22 -9.87
C ASN A 51 -18.42 13.03 -11.33
N GLY A 52 -17.73 11.92 -11.61
CA GLY A 52 -17.21 11.58 -12.94
C GLY A 52 -15.97 12.38 -13.35
N SER A 53 -15.39 13.18 -12.43
CA SER A 53 -14.18 13.96 -12.71
C SER A 53 -12.93 13.09 -12.63
N THR A 54 -11.93 13.40 -13.46
CA THR A 54 -10.55 12.87 -13.34
C THR A 54 -9.58 13.92 -12.81
N THR A 55 -10.10 15.07 -12.39
CA THR A 55 -9.34 16.17 -11.82
C THR A 55 -9.87 16.52 -10.43
N ILE A 56 -8.94 16.75 -9.52
CA ILE A 56 -9.19 17.27 -8.18
C ILE A 56 -8.56 18.66 -8.11
N SER A 57 -9.37 19.65 -7.77
CA SER A 57 -8.98 21.06 -7.69
C SER A 57 -8.79 21.50 -6.25
N ASN A 58 -8.09 22.62 -6.05
CA ASN A 58 -7.83 23.20 -4.73
C ASN A 58 -7.08 22.25 -3.77
N ILE A 59 -6.31 21.30 -4.31
CA ILE A 59 -5.54 20.36 -3.51
C ILE A 59 -4.12 20.89 -3.33
N TRP A 60 -3.83 21.32 -2.10
CA TRP A 60 -2.58 22.00 -1.76
C TRP A 60 -1.83 21.29 -0.65
N ASN A 61 -0.52 21.24 -0.79
CA ASN A 61 0.40 20.99 0.33
C ASN A 61 0.49 22.27 1.19
N LEU A 62 -0.56 22.58 1.97
CA LEU A 62 -0.59 23.78 2.81
C LEU A 62 0.62 23.82 3.76
N ARG A 63 1.09 25.04 4.06
CA ARG A 63 2.44 25.41 4.56
C ARG A 63 2.98 24.70 5.82
N SER A 64 2.19 23.90 6.54
CA SER A 64 2.68 22.97 7.55
C SER A 64 2.93 21.62 6.88
N LYS A 65 4.21 21.23 6.73
CA LYS A 65 4.66 19.96 6.13
C LYS A 65 3.66 18.83 6.40
N LEU A 66 2.81 18.53 5.41
CA LEU A 66 1.95 17.35 5.48
C LEU A 66 2.85 16.15 5.74
N THR A 67 2.41 15.24 6.61
CA THR A 67 3.13 13.99 6.82
C THR A 67 3.10 13.15 5.55
N ASN A 68 2.02 13.29 4.77
CA ASN A 68 1.84 12.68 3.46
C ASN A 68 1.57 13.75 2.38
N PRO A 69 2.62 14.32 1.76
CA PRO A 69 2.43 15.30 0.72
C PRO A 69 1.68 14.71 -0.48
N VAL A 70 0.88 15.55 -1.10
CA VAL A 70 0.23 15.32 -2.39
C VAL A 70 1.33 15.37 -3.45
N GLU A 71 1.57 14.24 -4.08
CA GLU A 71 2.61 14.06 -5.09
C GLU A 71 2.20 12.99 -6.10
N ILE A 72 2.90 12.92 -7.23
CA ILE A 72 2.65 11.92 -8.26
C ILE A 72 2.85 10.51 -7.70
N GLY A 73 1.93 9.60 -8.00
CA GLY A 73 1.90 8.24 -7.50
C GLY A 73 1.27 8.09 -6.12
N ARG A 74 0.89 9.18 -5.44
CA ARG A 74 0.20 9.11 -4.15
C ARG A 74 -1.22 8.57 -4.34
N VAL A 75 -1.61 7.59 -3.52
CA VAL A 75 -2.97 7.03 -3.51
C VAL A 75 -3.88 7.94 -2.68
N LEU A 76 -5.07 8.21 -3.22
CA LEU A 76 -6.09 9.04 -2.58
C LEU A 76 -7.25 8.15 -2.12
N GLU A 77 -7.76 8.43 -0.93
CA GLU A 77 -8.87 7.71 -0.33
C GLU A 77 -10.02 8.68 -0.01
N HIS A 78 -11.21 8.36 -0.49
CA HIS A 78 -12.47 9.02 -0.16
C HIS A 78 -13.63 8.09 -0.57
N PRO A 79 -14.79 8.07 0.12
CA PRO A 79 -15.94 7.22 -0.27
C PRO A 79 -16.44 7.43 -1.71
N SER A 80 -16.31 8.66 -2.21
CA SER A 80 -16.67 9.05 -3.59
C SER A 80 -15.53 8.88 -4.62
N ILE A 81 -14.44 8.23 -4.24
CA ILE A 81 -13.30 7.94 -5.14
C ILE A 81 -13.12 6.41 -5.16
N PRO A 82 -12.98 5.78 -6.35
CA PRO A 82 -12.67 4.36 -6.44
C PRO A 82 -11.42 3.97 -5.65
N GLU A 83 -11.42 2.77 -5.09
CA GLU A 83 -10.26 2.23 -4.39
C GLU A 83 -9.02 2.21 -5.30
N GLU A 84 -7.83 2.41 -4.72
CA GLU A 84 -6.56 2.40 -5.45
C GLU A 84 -6.37 3.51 -6.49
N THR A 85 -7.23 4.52 -6.49
CA THR A 85 -7.03 5.72 -7.31
C THR A 85 -5.77 6.46 -6.86
N TYR A 86 -4.90 6.80 -7.81
CA TYR A 86 -3.64 7.50 -7.54
C TYR A 86 -3.46 8.71 -8.44
N ILE A 87 -2.62 9.65 -8.01
CA ILE A 87 -2.30 10.87 -8.75
C ILE A 87 -1.36 10.55 -9.91
N THR A 88 -1.78 10.86 -11.13
CA THR A 88 -0.99 10.67 -12.37
C THR A 88 -0.23 11.93 -12.76
N ALA A 89 -0.76 13.10 -12.44
CA ALA A 89 -0.10 14.40 -12.64
C ALA A 89 -0.51 15.36 -11.52
N TYR A 90 0.41 16.23 -11.11
CA TYR A 90 0.13 17.26 -10.11
C TYR A 90 0.70 18.60 -10.57
N ASP A 91 -0.17 19.58 -10.69
CA ASP A 91 0.16 20.98 -10.92
C ASP A 91 0.16 21.70 -9.57
N GLU A 92 1.36 21.93 -9.04
CA GLU A 92 1.59 22.60 -7.76
C GLU A 92 1.29 24.10 -7.82
N GLU A 93 1.33 24.74 -9.00
CA GLU A 93 1.08 26.18 -9.12
C GLU A 93 -0.41 26.52 -9.06
N ASN A 94 -1.26 25.62 -9.55
CA ASN A 94 -2.71 25.79 -9.57
C ASN A 94 -3.45 24.90 -8.56
N GLY A 95 -2.75 23.98 -7.88
CA GLY A 95 -3.33 23.06 -6.91
C GLY A 95 -4.29 22.08 -7.57
N ILE A 96 -3.91 21.55 -8.74
CA ILE A 96 -4.74 20.63 -9.54
C ILE A 96 -4.03 19.29 -9.65
N ALA A 97 -4.70 18.21 -9.22
CA ALA A 97 -4.23 16.85 -9.40
C ALA A 97 -5.07 16.13 -10.45
N THR A 98 -4.43 15.42 -11.38
CA THR A 98 -5.08 14.44 -12.25
C THR A 98 -4.98 13.07 -11.61
N ILE A 99 -6.08 12.31 -11.61
CA ILE A 99 -6.18 10.99 -10.99
C ILE A 99 -6.37 9.89 -12.03
N SER A 100 -6.01 8.66 -11.66
CA SER A 100 -6.01 7.49 -12.55
C SER A 100 -7.40 6.97 -12.93
N GLN A 101 -8.43 7.28 -12.13
CA GLN A 101 -9.80 6.83 -12.33
C GLN A 101 -10.77 7.98 -12.06
N ALA A 102 -11.92 7.96 -12.72
CA ALA A 102 -12.96 8.96 -12.49
C ALA A 102 -13.60 8.77 -11.11
N THR A 103 -13.92 9.87 -10.45
CA THR A 103 -14.68 9.88 -9.18
C THR A 103 -16.09 9.32 -9.38
N THR A 104 -16.66 8.75 -8.33
CA THR A 104 -18.02 8.18 -8.31
C THR A 104 -19.05 9.10 -7.65
N GLY A 105 -18.60 10.24 -7.14
CA GLY A 105 -19.41 11.28 -6.51
C GLY A 105 -18.61 12.55 -6.30
N GLU A 106 -19.19 13.50 -5.58
CA GLU A 106 -18.54 14.75 -5.18
C GLU A 106 -17.90 14.64 -3.78
N GLY A 107 -17.01 15.58 -3.48
CA GLY A 107 -16.37 15.71 -2.17
C GLY A 107 -15.49 16.94 -2.03
N ASP A 108 -15.19 17.29 -0.78
CA ASP A 108 -14.44 18.48 -0.36
C ASP A 108 -13.11 18.14 0.36
N TYR A 109 -12.77 16.85 0.47
CA TYR A 109 -11.49 16.40 1.01
C TYR A 109 -11.09 15.05 0.43
N VAL A 110 -9.79 14.75 0.53
CA VAL A 110 -9.23 13.42 0.30
C VAL A 110 -8.28 13.05 1.42
N ILE A 111 -8.10 11.76 1.66
CA ILE A 111 -7.05 11.26 2.55
C ILE A 111 -5.88 10.80 1.68
N SER A 112 -4.72 11.41 1.92
CA SER A 112 -3.46 11.04 1.25
C SER A 112 -2.85 9.82 1.94
N SER A 113 -2.65 8.74 1.20
CA SER A 113 -2.25 7.43 1.73
C SER A 113 -0.83 7.06 1.28
N ILE A 114 -0.57 5.77 1.09
CA ILE A 114 0.69 5.23 0.57
C ILE A 114 0.94 5.65 -0.88
N ASN A 115 2.20 5.53 -1.34
CA ASN A 115 2.51 5.65 -2.75
C ASN A 115 2.13 4.34 -3.48
N TYR A 116 1.61 4.43 -4.70
CA TYR A 116 1.21 3.30 -5.54
C TYR A 116 2.35 2.29 -5.74
N GLY A 117 3.60 2.77 -5.82
CA GLY A 117 4.78 1.88 -5.90
C GLY A 117 4.95 0.94 -4.70
N MET A 118 4.36 1.27 -3.55
CA MET A 118 4.39 0.43 -2.34
C MET A 118 3.42 -0.76 -2.40
N PHE A 119 2.57 -0.87 -3.42
CA PHE A 119 1.61 -1.97 -3.52
C PHE A 119 2.31 -3.33 -3.66
N ILE A 120 3.42 -3.40 -4.40
CA ILE A 120 4.22 -4.62 -4.58
C ILE A 120 4.79 -5.12 -3.24
N PRO A 121 5.55 -4.32 -2.47
CA PRO A 121 6.05 -4.79 -1.17
C PRO A 121 4.93 -5.12 -0.19
N ILE A 122 3.81 -4.39 -0.18
CA ILE A 122 2.66 -4.70 0.69
C ILE A 122 2.02 -6.05 0.31
N ALA A 123 1.85 -6.33 -0.98
CA ALA A 123 1.37 -7.63 -1.44
C ALA A 123 2.34 -8.76 -1.02
N LYS A 124 3.66 -8.56 -1.15
CA LYS A 124 4.66 -9.52 -0.64
C LYS A 124 4.58 -9.73 0.88
N MET A 125 4.29 -8.69 1.67
CA MET A 125 4.06 -8.81 3.12
C MET A 125 2.84 -9.68 3.42
N ALA A 126 1.73 -9.50 2.70
CA ALA A 126 0.54 -10.34 2.81
C ALA A 126 0.83 -11.80 2.43
N GLY A 127 1.55 -12.01 1.32
CA GLY A 127 1.98 -13.34 0.89
C GLY A 127 2.91 -14.02 1.91
N PHE A 128 3.82 -13.28 2.55
CA PHE A 128 4.68 -13.80 3.60
C PHE A 128 3.87 -14.29 4.81
N LYS A 129 2.93 -13.49 5.31
CA LYS A 129 2.06 -13.91 6.41
C LYS A 129 1.16 -15.09 6.05
N LEU A 130 0.64 -15.12 4.82
CA LEU A 130 -0.18 -16.24 4.33
C LEU A 130 0.61 -17.57 4.40
N ASN A 131 1.86 -17.56 3.95
CA ASN A 131 2.75 -18.72 4.05
C ASN A 131 3.14 -19.06 5.49
N GLY A 132 3.24 -18.06 6.36
CA GLY A 132 3.47 -18.25 7.80
C GLY A 132 2.27 -18.88 8.52
N MET A 133 1.04 -18.54 8.13
CA MET A 133 -0.19 -19.11 8.70
C MET A 133 -0.48 -20.53 8.23
N SER A 134 -0.14 -20.87 6.98
CA SER A 134 -0.32 -22.23 6.45
C SER A 134 0.69 -23.23 7.02
N ARG A 135 1.78 -22.76 7.62
CA ARG A 135 2.66 -23.56 8.46
C ARG A 135 2.03 -23.73 9.84
N GLN A 136 1.26 -24.80 9.99
CA GLN A 136 0.98 -25.36 11.31
C GLN A 136 2.34 -25.50 12.03
N VAL A 137 2.49 -24.84 13.18
CA VAL A 137 3.73 -24.80 13.96
C VAL A 137 3.89 -26.14 14.71
N CYS A 138 3.97 -27.22 13.96
CA CYS A 138 4.48 -28.51 14.39
C CYS A 138 5.20 -29.07 13.17
N ASP A 139 6.53 -29.05 13.27
CA ASP A 139 7.49 -29.80 12.48
C ASP A 139 8.20 -29.05 11.33
N GLY A 140 9.53 -29.09 11.44
CA GLY A 140 10.44 -29.39 10.34
C GLY A 140 10.48 -28.48 9.11
N GLU A 141 11.56 -27.71 9.04
CA GLU A 141 12.32 -27.45 7.82
C GLU A 141 11.77 -26.43 6.78
N ILE A 142 12.72 -25.59 6.36
CA ILE A 142 12.58 -24.45 5.48
C ILE A 142 12.30 -24.96 4.07
N ALA A 143 11.02 -25.05 3.69
CA ALA A 143 10.63 -25.28 2.31
C ALA A 143 10.53 -23.96 1.54
N SER A 144 11.40 -23.76 0.55
CA SER A 144 11.21 -22.75 -0.50
C SER A 144 10.09 -23.16 -1.43
N LYS A 145 9.11 -22.28 -1.66
CA LYS A 145 8.12 -22.44 -2.74
C LYS A 145 8.05 -21.17 -3.57
N THR A 146 8.11 -21.37 -4.89
CA THR A 146 7.86 -20.36 -5.90
C THR A 146 6.36 -20.09 -5.98
N ILE A 147 5.94 -18.86 -5.74
CA ILE A 147 4.57 -18.41 -6.01
C ILE A 147 4.66 -17.47 -7.23
N GLY A 148 4.36 -18.01 -8.42
CA GLY A 148 4.46 -17.26 -9.67
C GLY A 148 5.90 -16.83 -10.03
N PRO A 149 6.11 -15.73 -10.78
CA PRO A 149 7.47 -15.26 -11.13
C PRO A 149 8.27 -14.76 -9.92
N VAL A 150 7.65 -14.68 -8.74
CA VAL A 150 8.30 -14.28 -7.50
C VAL A 150 8.89 -15.53 -6.83
N SER A 151 10.16 -15.78 -7.11
CA SER A 151 10.95 -16.76 -6.35
C SER A 151 11.29 -16.17 -4.99
N VAL A 152 10.75 -16.74 -3.90
CA VAL A 152 11.14 -16.38 -2.54
C VAL A 152 12.14 -17.42 -2.06
N SER A 153 13.44 -17.14 -2.25
CA SER A 153 14.51 -17.92 -1.64
C SER A 153 14.60 -17.56 -0.15
N TYR A 154 14.26 -18.49 0.74
CA TYR A 154 14.30 -18.35 2.19
C TYR A 154 15.73 -18.40 2.77
N VAL A 155 16.62 -17.56 2.24
CA VAL A 155 17.84 -17.12 2.96
C VAL A 155 17.84 -15.60 3.00
N GLN A 156 16.71 -15.01 3.36
CA GLN A 156 16.60 -13.58 3.63
C GLN A 156 16.60 -13.41 5.14
N HIS A 157 17.54 -12.62 5.65
CA HIS A 157 17.55 -12.21 7.05
C HIS A 157 16.20 -11.54 7.37
N VAL A 158 15.36 -12.24 8.12
CA VAL A 158 14.13 -11.68 8.67
C VAL A 158 14.55 -10.69 9.74
N ASP A 159 14.13 -9.44 9.58
CA ASP A 159 14.42 -8.40 10.55
C ASP A 159 13.68 -8.69 11.87
N LYS A 160 14.42 -8.70 12.99
CA LYS A 160 13.87 -9.03 14.31
C LYS A 160 12.90 -7.97 14.85
N ARG A 161 12.96 -6.74 14.36
CA ARG A 161 12.13 -5.62 14.84
C ARG A 161 10.78 -5.58 14.13
N TRP A 162 10.75 -5.92 12.85
CA TRP A 162 9.55 -5.82 12.02
C TRP A 162 8.93 -7.17 11.66
N GLY A 163 9.70 -8.26 11.71
CA GLY A 163 9.22 -9.62 11.44
C GLY A 163 9.04 -9.92 9.94
N TYR A 164 9.69 -9.15 9.06
CA TYR A 164 9.64 -9.32 7.61
C TYR A 164 11.05 -9.45 7.00
N PRO A 165 11.17 -10.09 5.83
CA PRO A 165 12.40 -10.08 5.04
C PRO A 165 12.89 -8.66 4.74
N MET A 166 14.19 -8.43 4.89
CA MET A 166 14.80 -7.10 4.70
C MET A 166 14.58 -6.51 3.30
N ASP A 167 14.54 -7.35 2.26
CA ASP A 167 14.33 -6.89 0.88
C ASP A 167 12.93 -6.27 0.70
N ILE A 168 11.90 -6.82 1.35
CA ILE A 168 10.54 -6.27 1.34
C ILE A 168 10.51 -4.93 2.09
N LEU A 169 11.20 -4.83 3.23
CA LEU A 169 11.27 -3.60 4.02
C LEU A 169 12.00 -2.48 3.28
N ARG A 170 13.04 -2.83 2.53
CA ARG A 170 13.79 -1.88 1.69
C ARG A 170 12.93 -1.35 0.56
N ASP A 171 12.21 -2.23 -0.14
CA ASP A 171 11.29 -1.85 -1.22
C ASP A 171 10.11 -1.01 -0.71
N LEU A 172 9.67 -1.20 0.54
CA LEU A 172 8.62 -0.39 1.18
C LEU A 172 9.08 1.06 1.50
N GLY A 173 10.39 1.33 1.45
CA GLY A 173 10.93 2.66 1.73
C GLY A 173 11.24 2.91 3.21
N THR A 174 11.50 1.86 4.00
CA THR A 174 11.99 2.05 5.38
C THR A 174 13.27 2.88 5.40
N PRO A 175 13.38 3.91 6.26
CA PRO A 175 14.67 4.55 6.52
C PRO A 175 15.56 3.51 7.22
N ILE A 176 16.35 2.79 6.42
CA ILE A 176 17.38 1.88 6.93
C ILE A 176 18.38 2.75 7.66
N GLN A 177 18.44 2.65 9.00
CA GLN A 177 19.61 3.14 9.72
C GLN A 177 20.83 2.42 9.13
N ARG A 178 21.63 3.14 8.34
CA ARG A 178 23.00 2.72 8.02
C ARG A 178 23.75 2.68 9.34
N VAL A 179 23.90 1.50 9.89
CA VAL A 179 24.85 1.27 10.99
C VAL A 179 26.24 1.40 10.37
N GLY A 180 27.00 2.38 10.85
CA GLY A 180 28.43 2.51 10.56
C GLY A 180 29.25 1.45 11.27
#